data_AF-A0A1Y3NC01-F1
#
_entry.id   AF-A0A1Y3NC01-F1
#
_cell.length_a   1.000
_cell.length_b   1.000
_cell.length_c   1.000
_cell.angle_alpha   90.00
_cell.angle_beta   90.00
_cell.angle_gamma   90.00
#
_symmetry.space_group_name_H-M   'P 1'
#
loop_
_entity.id
_entity.type
_entity.pdbx_description
1 polymer ?
#
loop_
_entity_poly.entity_id
_entity_poly.type
_entity_poly.pdbx_seq_one_letter_code
_entity_poly.pdbx_strand_id
1 'polypeptide(L)'
;MDLTNFEQVSDFCSKILNMPHNKTKEAECTIKKAINAISEKAKETRNNSSIGLYVALIEKIKNRLSISFPFLTNYANEKLNCIAETNLIENPSKLGTILFSSQLIEGCFDLDILLESAALLYRYNNEYFNSTVFPYMIENGLESYIPYDSK
;
A
#
# COMPACT_ATOMS: atom_id res chain seq x y z
N MET A 1 -0.76 -18.72 0.49
CA MET A 1 0.50 -17.96 0.32
C MET A 1 0.56 -16.99 1.46
N ASP A 2 1.69 -16.93 2.15
CA ASP A 2 1.84 -16.05 3.29
C ASP A 2 2.62 -14.80 2.87
N LEU A 3 1.93 -13.66 2.81
CA LEU A 3 2.49 -12.35 2.46
C LEU A 3 2.33 -11.44 3.66
N THR A 4 3.37 -11.33 4.47
CA THR A 4 3.39 -10.58 5.74
C THR A 4 4.31 -9.36 5.70
N ASN A 5 5.12 -9.20 4.65
CA ASN A 5 6.03 -8.06 4.51
C ASN A 5 6.17 -7.61 3.04
N PHE A 6 6.81 -6.46 2.85
CA PHE A 6 6.96 -5.81 1.54
C PHE A 6 7.86 -6.57 0.56
N GLU A 7 8.88 -7.27 1.06
CA GLU A 7 9.79 -8.10 0.24
C GLU A 7 9.03 -9.27 -0.39
N GLN A 8 8.26 -10.01 0.41
CA GLN A 8 7.42 -11.11 -0.05
C GLN A 8 6.38 -10.64 -1.07
N VAL A 9 5.78 -9.46 -0.86
CA VAL A 9 4.86 -8.85 -1.84
C VAL A 9 5.59 -8.50 -3.14
N SER A 10 6.82 -7.98 -3.05
CA SER A 10 7.62 -7.62 -4.23
C SER A 10 7.98 -8.85 -5.07
N ASP A 11 8.41 -9.93 -4.41
CA ASP A 11 8.65 -11.24 -5.03
C ASP A 11 7.39 -11.80 -5.67
N PHE A 12 6.26 -11.71 -4.96
CA PHE A 12 4.98 -12.14 -5.46
C PHE A 12 4.58 -11.38 -6.73
N CYS A 13 4.60 -10.05 -6.71
CA CYS A 13 4.27 -9.22 -7.87
C CYS A 13 5.21 -9.52 -9.05
N SER A 14 6.50 -9.71 -8.79
CA SER A 14 7.47 -10.02 -9.83
C SER A 14 7.20 -11.39 -10.47
N LYS A 15 6.82 -12.40 -9.69
CA LYS A 15 6.40 -13.71 -10.22
C LYS A 15 5.16 -13.59 -11.10
N ILE A 16 4.18 -12.77 -10.70
CA ILE A 16 2.95 -12.56 -11.46
C ILE A 16 3.22 -11.85 -12.79
N LEU A 17 4.04 -10.79 -12.79
CA LEU A 17 4.40 -10.05 -14.00
C LEU A 17 5.21 -10.90 -15.00
N ASN A 18 5.98 -11.86 -14.50
CA ASN A 18 6.75 -12.79 -15.33
C ASN A 18 5.94 -14.02 -15.80
N MET A 19 4.64 -14.11 -15.47
CA MET A 19 3.82 -15.22 -15.98
C MET A 19 3.60 -15.07 -17.50
N PRO A 20 3.68 -16.18 -18.26
CA PRO A 20 3.34 -16.18 -19.67
C PRO A 20 1.96 -15.57 -19.96
N HIS A 21 1.82 -14.83 -21.07
CA HIS A 21 0.57 -14.17 -21.45
C HIS A 21 -0.64 -15.12 -21.58
N ASN A 22 -0.42 -16.40 -21.86
CA ASN A 22 -1.51 -17.39 -21.92
C ASN A 22 -2.01 -17.83 -20.53
N LYS A 23 -1.38 -17.38 -19.43
CA LYS A 23 -1.73 -17.68 -18.04
C LYS A 23 -2.44 -16.52 -17.31
N THR A 24 -2.97 -15.52 -18.01
CA THR A 24 -3.64 -14.36 -17.40
C THR A 24 -4.74 -14.73 -16.39
N LYS A 25 -5.56 -15.75 -16.69
CA LYS A 25 -6.61 -16.22 -15.76
C LYS A 25 -6.03 -16.86 -14.48
N GLU A 26 -4.91 -17.56 -14.62
CA GLU A 26 -4.19 -18.16 -13.48
C GLU A 26 -3.56 -17.06 -12.61
N ALA A 27 -2.96 -16.05 -13.24
CA ALA A 27 -2.44 -14.86 -12.57
C ALA A 27 -3.54 -14.13 -11.78
N GLU A 28 -4.69 -13.84 -12.41
CA GLU A 28 -5.84 -13.21 -11.76
C GLU A 28 -6.33 -14.01 -10.54
N CYS A 29 -6.48 -15.33 -10.68
CA CYS A 29 -6.86 -16.20 -9.57
C CYS A 29 -5.85 -16.15 -8.41
N THR A 30 -4.56 -16.09 -8.74
CA THR A 30 -3.48 -16.07 -7.75
C THR A 30 -3.43 -14.72 -7.01
N ILE A 31 -3.62 -13.60 -7.72
CA ILE A 31 -3.77 -12.26 -7.14
C ILE A 31 -4.95 -12.23 -6.15
N LYS A 32 -6.12 -12.70 -6.56
CA LYS A 32 -7.32 -12.73 -5.70
C LYS A 32 -7.07 -13.57 -4.43
N LYS A 33 -6.45 -14.74 -4.57
CA LYS A 33 -6.10 -15.60 -3.41
C LYS A 33 -5.13 -14.91 -2.46
N ALA A 34 -4.11 -14.22 -2.98
CA ALA A 34 -3.13 -13.50 -2.17
C ALA A 34 -3.79 -12.36 -1.36
N ILE A 35 -4.60 -11.52 -2.01
CA ILE A 35 -5.30 -10.40 -1.37
C ILE A 35 -6.29 -10.90 -0.32
N ASN A 36 -7.05 -11.97 -0.61
CA ASN A 36 -7.94 -12.57 0.38
C ASN A 36 -7.17 -13.09 1.59
N ALA A 37 -6.04 -13.77 1.40
CA ALA A 37 -5.23 -14.25 2.51
C ALA A 37 -4.72 -13.10 3.40
N ILE A 38 -4.25 -12.01 2.79
CA ILE A 38 -3.86 -10.79 3.54
C ILE A 38 -5.06 -10.22 4.31
N SER A 39 -6.24 -10.17 3.66
CA SER A 39 -7.46 -9.61 4.25
C SER A 39 -7.95 -10.41 5.45
N GLU A 40 -7.92 -11.73 5.38
CA GLU A 40 -8.32 -12.59 6.51
C GLU A 40 -7.35 -12.45 7.68
N LYS A 41 -6.03 -12.38 7.43
CA LYS A 41 -5.03 -12.11 8.48
C LYS A 41 -5.24 -10.75 9.15
N ALA A 42 -5.63 -9.73 8.38
CA ALA A 42 -5.92 -8.42 8.93
C ALA A 42 -7.10 -8.48 9.93
N LYS A 43 -8.17 -9.20 9.61
CA LYS A 43 -9.33 -9.38 10.50
C LYS A 43 -9.02 -10.14 11.79
N GLU A 44 -8.11 -11.11 11.73
CA GLU A 44 -7.67 -11.86 12.90
C GLU A 44 -6.81 -11.03 13.85
N THR A 45 -6.25 -9.90 13.37
CA THR A 45 -5.33 -9.07 14.13
C THR A 45 -6.08 -7.98 14.90
N ARG A 46 -5.92 -7.95 16.24
CA ARG A 46 -6.59 -6.97 17.11
C ARG A 46 -5.82 -5.64 17.30
N ASN A 47 -4.65 -5.50 16.67
CA ASN A 47 -3.79 -4.32 16.81
C ASN A 47 -3.89 -3.39 15.59
N ASN A 48 -4.25 -2.13 15.84
CA ASN A 48 -4.39 -1.08 14.82
C ASN A 48 -3.11 -0.86 13.99
N SER A 49 -1.92 -0.96 14.58
CA SER A 49 -0.67 -0.81 13.84
C SER A 49 -0.49 -1.89 12.79
N SER A 50 -0.83 -3.14 13.13
CA SER A 50 -0.75 -4.28 12.21
C SER A 50 -1.79 -4.21 11.10
N ILE A 51 -2.97 -3.63 11.35
CA ILE A 51 -3.98 -3.36 10.30
C ILE A 51 -3.40 -2.43 9.23
N GLY A 52 -2.64 -1.39 9.63
CA GLY A 52 -2.00 -0.48 8.70
C GLY A 52 -0.98 -1.15 7.78
N LEU A 53 -0.22 -2.11 8.30
CA LEU A 53 0.67 -2.93 7.47
C LEU A 53 -0.11 -3.70 6.40
N TYR A 54 -1.19 -4.40 6.76
CA TYR A 54 -1.96 -5.19 5.78
C TYR A 54 -2.62 -4.32 4.71
N VAL A 55 -3.10 -3.13 5.06
CA VAL A 55 -3.54 -2.11 4.10
C VAL A 55 -2.41 -1.77 3.13
N ALA A 56 -1.22 -1.47 3.65
CA ALA A 56 -0.06 -1.13 2.82
C ALA A 56 0.40 -2.28 1.90
N LEU A 57 0.32 -3.54 2.36
CA LEU A 57 0.66 -4.70 1.52
C LEU A 57 -0.29 -4.84 0.33
N ILE A 58 -1.60 -4.65 0.54
CA ILE A 58 -2.59 -4.68 -0.55
C ILE A 58 -2.41 -3.48 -1.48
N GLU A 59 -2.11 -2.30 -0.94
CA GLU A 59 -1.82 -1.11 -1.72
C GLU A 59 -0.58 -1.32 -2.62
N LYS A 60 0.48 -1.94 -2.10
CA LYS A 60 1.66 -2.28 -2.90
C LYS A 60 1.31 -3.23 -4.05
N ILE A 61 0.52 -4.28 -3.78
CA ILE A 61 0.04 -5.20 -4.83
C ILE A 61 -0.74 -4.42 -5.90
N LYS A 62 -1.67 -3.55 -5.47
CA LYS A 62 -2.48 -2.70 -6.35
C LYS A 62 -1.58 -1.86 -7.24
N ASN A 63 -0.65 -1.10 -6.67
CA ASN A 63 0.21 -0.18 -7.41
C ASN A 63 1.13 -0.91 -8.40
N ARG A 64 1.65 -2.08 -8.02
CA ARG A 64 2.58 -2.85 -8.86
C ARG A 64 1.91 -3.57 -10.03
N LEU A 65 0.65 -3.97 -9.91
CA LEU A 65 0.01 -4.88 -10.87
C LEU A 65 -1.17 -4.28 -11.62
N SER A 66 -1.76 -3.16 -11.18
CA SER A 66 -3.01 -2.62 -11.73
C SER A 66 -2.94 -2.23 -13.21
N ILE A 67 -1.76 -1.82 -13.71
CA ILE A 67 -1.55 -1.56 -15.15
C ILE A 67 -1.75 -2.83 -15.98
N SER A 68 -1.19 -3.96 -15.54
CA SER A 68 -1.29 -5.24 -16.23
C SER A 68 -2.62 -5.96 -15.95
N PHE A 69 -3.28 -5.64 -14.84
CA PHE A 69 -4.49 -6.30 -14.37
C PHE A 69 -5.53 -5.26 -13.92
N PRO A 70 -6.32 -4.68 -14.86
CA PRO A 70 -7.24 -3.57 -14.56
C PRO A 70 -8.31 -3.88 -13.51
N PHE A 71 -8.69 -5.16 -13.34
CA PHE A 71 -9.66 -5.58 -12.32
C PHE A 71 -9.18 -5.24 -10.89
N LEU A 72 -7.86 -5.16 -10.71
CA LEU A 72 -7.24 -5.10 -9.41
C LEU A 72 -7.55 -3.81 -8.66
N THR A 73 -7.72 -2.68 -9.36
CA THR A 73 -8.02 -1.40 -8.71
C THR A 73 -9.30 -1.48 -7.89
N ASN A 74 -10.41 -1.88 -8.53
CA ASN A 74 -11.70 -2.01 -7.84
C ASN A 74 -11.64 -3.09 -6.77
N TYR A 75 -11.07 -4.25 -7.10
CA TYR A 75 -11.01 -5.38 -6.17
C TYR A 75 -10.18 -5.09 -4.92
N ALA A 76 -9.02 -4.46 -5.06
CA ALA A 76 -8.17 -4.08 -3.95
C ALA A 76 -8.85 -3.01 -3.09
N ASN A 77 -9.45 -1.99 -3.70
CA ASN A 77 -10.15 -0.94 -2.96
C ASN A 77 -11.31 -1.47 -2.11
N GLU A 78 -12.11 -2.41 -2.64
CA GLU A 78 -13.16 -3.09 -1.86
C GLU A 78 -12.59 -3.80 -0.62
N LYS A 79 -11.45 -4.47 -0.77
CA LYS A 79 -10.78 -5.21 0.31
C LYS A 79 -10.17 -4.28 1.35
N LEU A 80 -9.50 -3.23 0.90
CA LEU A 80 -8.95 -2.18 1.75
C LEU A 80 -10.04 -1.53 2.61
N ASN A 81 -11.17 -1.17 2.00
CA ASN A 81 -12.30 -0.57 2.71
C ASN A 81 -12.88 -1.51 3.78
N CYS A 82 -12.96 -2.81 3.49
CA CYS A 82 -13.41 -3.80 4.44
C CYS A 82 -12.46 -3.94 5.64
N ILE A 83 -11.15 -3.93 5.41
CA ILE A 83 -10.13 -4.06 6.46
C ILE A 83 -10.11 -2.81 7.35
N ALA A 84 -10.19 -1.63 6.74
CA ALA A 84 -10.12 -0.36 7.46
C ALA A 84 -11.48 0.10 8.03
N GLU A 85 -12.55 -0.69 7.82
CA GLU A 85 -13.93 -0.42 8.23
C GLU A 85 -14.39 1.00 7.84
N THR A 86 -13.93 1.48 6.70
CA THR A 86 -14.11 2.86 6.25
C THR A 86 -13.89 2.96 4.75
N ASN A 87 -14.50 3.94 4.07
CA ASN A 87 -14.25 4.17 2.65
C ASN A 87 -12.96 4.96 2.44
N LEU A 88 -11.84 4.27 2.21
CA LEU A 88 -10.52 4.88 2.01
C LEU A 88 -10.42 5.65 0.69
N ILE A 89 -11.23 5.33 -0.31
CA ILE A 89 -11.27 6.05 -1.59
C ILE A 89 -11.81 7.47 -1.39
N GLU A 90 -12.85 7.60 -0.57
CA GLU A 90 -13.45 8.91 -0.24
C GLU A 90 -12.71 9.63 0.90
N ASN A 91 -11.75 8.96 1.55
CA ASN A 91 -10.94 9.51 2.63
C ASN A 91 -9.44 9.34 2.32
N PRO A 92 -8.92 9.99 1.26
CA PRO A 92 -7.54 9.81 0.81
C PRO A 92 -6.50 10.27 1.83
N SER A 93 -6.82 11.27 2.68
CA SER A 93 -5.95 11.67 3.79
C SER A 93 -5.79 10.54 4.82
N LYS A 94 -6.87 9.82 5.13
CA LYS A 94 -6.85 8.66 6.03
C LYS A 94 -6.04 7.51 5.44
N LEU A 95 -6.20 7.22 4.14
CA LEU A 95 -5.33 6.27 3.44
C LEU A 95 -3.87 6.67 3.58
N GLY A 96 -3.54 7.92 3.26
CA GLY A 96 -2.19 8.46 3.41
C GLY A 96 -1.62 8.27 4.82
N THR A 97 -2.37 8.59 5.87
CA THR A 97 -1.94 8.41 7.27
C THR A 97 -1.73 6.94 7.63
N ILE A 98 -2.59 6.04 7.16
CA ILE A 98 -2.43 4.59 7.40
C ILE A 98 -1.16 4.07 6.72
N LEU A 99 -0.94 4.45 5.46
CA LEU A 99 0.26 4.07 4.72
C LEU A 99 1.52 4.60 5.41
N PHE A 100 1.53 5.85 5.87
CA PHE A 100 2.67 6.40 6.63
C PHE A 100 2.91 5.61 7.91
N SER A 101 1.84 5.36 8.69
CA SER A 101 1.94 4.66 9.97
C SER A 101 2.50 3.25 9.82
N SER A 102 2.25 2.59 8.68
CA SER A 102 2.84 1.27 8.38
C SER A 102 4.36 1.29 8.28
N GLN A 103 4.95 2.43 7.90
CA GLN A 103 6.40 2.61 7.76
C GLN A 103 7.11 2.76 9.11
N LEU A 104 6.37 3.12 10.16
CA LEU A 104 6.90 3.30 11.52
C LEU A 104 7.00 1.97 12.29
N ILE A 105 6.56 0.86 11.69
CA ILE A 105 6.70 -0.48 12.27
C ILE A 105 8.12 -0.95 11.98
N GLU A 106 8.82 -1.43 13.01
CA GLU A 106 10.19 -1.94 12.89
C GLU A 106 10.30 -2.98 11.75
N GLY A 107 11.25 -2.77 10.84
CA GLY A 107 11.49 -3.65 9.70
C GLY A 107 10.47 -3.57 8.55
N CYS A 108 9.54 -2.62 8.55
CA CYS A 108 8.48 -2.48 7.53
C CYS A 108 8.69 -1.27 6.59
N PHE A 109 9.92 -0.84 6.34
CA PHE A 109 10.16 0.26 5.41
C PHE A 109 9.96 -0.18 3.96
N ASP A 110 9.21 0.61 3.19
CA ASP A 110 9.03 0.47 1.75
C ASP A 110 8.89 1.83 1.08
N LEU A 111 9.85 2.16 0.21
CA LEU A 111 9.92 3.47 -0.42
C LEU A 111 8.67 3.78 -1.26
N ASP A 112 8.16 2.83 -2.05
CA ASP A 112 6.99 3.06 -2.90
C ASP A 112 5.75 3.45 -2.07
N ILE A 113 5.55 2.77 -0.93
CA ILE A 113 4.44 3.07 -0.01
C ILE A 113 4.64 4.41 0.71
N LEU A 114 5.86 4.72 1.13
CA LEU A 114 6.16 6.02 1.73
C LEU A 114 5.87 7.16 0.75
N LEU A 115 6.26 7.01 -0.53
CA LEU A 115 6.02 8.03 -1.54
C LEU A 115 4.53 8.19 -1.89
N GLU A 116 3.78 7.08 -1.96
CA GLU A 116 2.31 7.13 -2.12
C GLU A 116 1.66 7.87 -0.95
N SER A 117 2.06 7.54 0.28
CA SER A 117 1.59 8.21 1.48
C SER A 117 1.89 9.71 1.46
N ALA A 118 3.13 10.08 1.12
CA ALA A 118 3.58 11.46 1.02
C ALA A 118 2.75 12.22 -0.03
N ALA A 119 2.51 11.65 -1.21
CA ALA A 119 1.72 12.28 -2.26
C ALA A 119 0.26 12.51 -1.84
N LEU A 120 -0.38 11.52 -1.21
CA LEU A 120 -1.74 11.63 -0.69
C LEU A 120 -1.84 12.71 0.39
N LEU A 121 -0.90 12.71 1.35
CA LEU A 121 -0.93 13.65 2.47
C LEU A 121 -0.57 15.06 2.03
N TYR A 122 0.39 15.24 1.14
CA TYR A 122 0.67 16.53 0.51
C TYR A 122 -0.59 17.15 -0.11
N ARG A 123 -1.35 16.33 -0.86
CA ARG A 123 -2.54 16.80 -1.59
C ARG A 123 -3.77 17.00 -0.72
N TYR A 124 -3.98 16.14 0.27
CA TYR A 124 -5.26 16.06 1.00
C TYR A 124 -5.15 16.35 2.50
N ASN A 125 -3.94 16.48 3.05
CA ASN A 125 -3.67 16.86 4.44
C ASN A 125 -2.27 17.50 4.60
N ASN A 126 -2.07 18.64 3.95
CA ASN A 126 -0.77 19.28 3.85
C ASN A 126 -0.17 19.67 5.23
N GLU A 127 -1.02 19.94 6.22
CA GLU A 127 -0.58 20.22 7.60
C GLU A 127 0.12 19.00 8.22
N TYR A 128 -0.49 17.81 8.12
CA TYR A 128 0.10 16.57 8.62
C TYR A 128 1.36 16.18 7.83
N PHE A 129 1.35 16.39 6.51
CA PHE A 129 2.53 16.18 5.68
C PHE A 129 3.72 17.02 6.18
N ASN A 130 3.56 18.34 6.30
CA ASN A 130 4.65 19.24 6.68
C ASN A 130 5.13 19.04 8.12
N SER A 131 4.23 18.71 9.04
CA SER A 131 4.57 18.53 10.46
C SER A 131 5.17 17.16 10.79
N THR A 132 4.87 16.13 10.01
CA THR A 132 5.21 14.73 10.36
C THR A 132 5.98 14.01 9.25
N VAL A 133 5.42 13.95 8.04
CA VAL A 133 5.99 13.13 6.95
C VAL A 133 7.24 13.77 6.37
N PHE A 134 7.21 15.09 6.14
CA PHE A 134 8.34 15.83 5.58
C PHE A 134 9.58 15.71 6.48
N PRO A 135 9.52 15.99 7.81
CA PRO A 135 10.68 15.78 8.69
C PRO A 135 11.20 14.35 8.66
N TYR A 136 10.31 13.35 8.69
CA TYR A 136 10.69 11.95 8.60
C TYR A 136 11.46 11.63 7.31
N MET A 137 11.01 12.16 6.17
CA MET A 137 11.72 11.98 4.89
C MET A 137 13.10 12.65 4.89
N ILE A 138 13.24 13.84 5.47
CA ILE A 138 14.55 14.50 5.62
C ILE A 138 15.49 13.67 6.50
N GLU A 139 15.02 13.23 7.67
CA GLU A 139 15.82 12.45 8.62
C GLU A 139 16.32 11.11 8.04
N ASN A 140 15.62 10.59 7.02
CA ASN A 140 15.98 9.36 6.31
C ASN A 140 16.71 9.60 4.97
N GLY A 141 17.12 10.84 4.66
CA GLY A 141 17.86 11.16 3.44
C GLY A 141 17.06 11.03 2.14
N LEU A 142 15.75 11.31 2.21
CA LEU A 142 14.79 11.19 1.10
C LEU A 142 14.34 12.55 0.57
N GLU A 143 15.14 13.60 0.79
CA GLU A 143 14.81 14.99 0.45
C GLU A 143 14.51 15.16 -1.05
N SER A 144 15.21 14.39 -1.89
CA SER A 144 15.05 14.43 -3.35
C SER A 144 13.67 13.96 -3.83
N TYR A 145 12.93 13.22 -3.00
CA TYR A 145 11.61 12.69 -3.34
C TYR A 145 10.47 13.55 -2.82
N ILE A 146 10.77 14.61 -2.07
CA ILE A 146 9.77 15.50 -1.53
C ILE A 146 9.16 16.31 -2.69
N PRO A 147 7.81 16.29 -2.85
CA PRO A 147 7.17 17.17 -3.81
C PRO A 147 7.36 18.62 -3.34
N TYR A 148 8.20 19.37 -4.06
CA TYR A 148 8.30 20.81 -3.86
C TYR A 148 7.23 21.50 -4.69
N ASP A 149 6.44 22.38 -4.06
CA ASP A 149 5.76 23.44 -4.80
C ASP A 149 6.86 24.26 -5.48
N SER A 150 7.02 24.06 -6.80
CA SER A 150 7.70 25.05 -7.64
C SER A 150 6.87 26.33 -7.54
N LYS A 151 7.31 27.25 -6.66
CA LYS A 151 6.77 28.61 -6.52
C LYS A 151 6.77 29.34 -7.85
#